data_AF-A0A1P8JV47-F1
#
_entry.id   AF-A0A1P8JV47-F1
#
_cell.length_a   1.000
_cell.length_b   1.000
_cell.length_c   1.000
_cell.angle_alpha   90.00
_cell.angle_beta   90.00
_cell.angle_gamma   90.00
#
_symmetry.space_group_name_H-M   'P 1'
#
loop_
_entity.id
_entity.type
_entity.pdbx_description
1 polymer ?
#
loop_
_entity_poly.entity_id
_entity_poly.type
_entity_poly.pdbx_seq_one_letter_code
_entity_poly.pdbx_strand_id
1 'polypeptide(L)'
;MSQMIVCSFSGGIDEMKRADQRDPVKVLRVLVRDGRYSCFDASANLTIARTITNMHHKALIYGGKKYGRVLKLDNTLEYPWSKVVLAEGGERLLADHPEGT
;
A
#
# COMPACT_ATOMS: atom_id res chain seq x y z
N MET A 1 18.20 -30.59 -16.62
CA MET A 1 18.55 -29.30 -15.98
C MET A 1 17.37 -28.87 -15.14
N SER A 2 17.55 -28.72 -13.84
CA SER A 2 16.49 -28.22 -12.96
C SER A 2 16.43 -26.71 -13.10
N GLN A 3 15.37 -26.19 -13.72
CA GLN A 3 15.11 -24.75 -13.71
C GLN A 3 14.36 -24.39 -12.42
N MET A 4 14.86 -23.37 -11.73
CA MET A 4 14.27 -22.83 -10.52
C MET A 4 13.71 -21.46 -10.88
N ILE A 5 12.39 -21.30 -10.82
CA ILE A 5 11.72 -20.02 -11.08
C ILE A 5 11.60 -19.30 -9.73
N VAL A 6 12.41 -18.26 -9.52
CA VAL A 6 12.24 -17.34 -8.39
C VAL A 6 11.17 -16.33 -8.79
N CYS A 7 9.93 -16.57 -8.37
CA CYS A 7 8.80 -15.70 -8.69
C CYS A 7 8.84 -14.48 -7.74
N SER A 8 9.42 -13.36 -8.17
CA SER A 8 9.12 -12.08 -7.57
C SER A 8 7.80 -11.60 -8.16
N PHE A 9 6.70 -11.81 -7.45
CA PHE A 9 5.51 -10.99 -7.71
C PHE A 9 5.93 -9.56 -7.39
N SER A 10 6.13 -8.70 -8.40
CA SER A 10 6.38 -7.28 -8.20
C SER A 10 5.03 -6.57 -8.12
N GLY A 11 4.81 -5.78 -7.08
CA GLY A 11 3.68 -4.87 -6.98
C GLY A 11 4.06 -3.47 -7.45
N GLY A 12 3.08 -2.67 -7.86
CA GLY A 12 3.32 -1.34 -8.43
C GLY A 12 4.00 -0.33 -7.49
N ILE A 13 4.13 -0.65 -6.19
CA ILE A 13 4.83 0.22 -5.23
C ILE A 13 6.36 0.16 -5.42
N ASP A 14 6.92 -1.00 -5.77
CA ASP A 14 8.38 -1.12 -5.94
C ASP A 14 8.87 -0.36 -7.18
N GLU A 15 8.00 -0.20 -8.18
CA GLU A 15 8.25 0.59 -9.39
C GLU A 15 8.20 2.12 -9.15
N MET A 16 7.69 2.56 -8.00
CA MET A 16 7.68 3.98 -7.64
C MET A 16 9.10 4.50 -7.38
N LYS A 17 9.32 5.80 -7.59
CA LYS A 17 10.56 6.46 -7.12
C LYS A 17 10.68 6.27 -5.60
N ARG A 18 11.87 5.94 -5.11
CA ARG A 18 12.13 5.72 -3.67
C ARG A 18 11.65 6.86 -2.77
N ALA A 19 11.73 8.11 -3.25
CA ALA A 19 11.26 9.27 -2.51
C ALA A 19 9.74 9.33 -2.32
N ASP A 20 8.97 8.66 -3.19
CA ASP A 20 7.52 8.62 -3.20
C ASP A 20 6.96 7.40 -2.44
N GLN A 21 7.76 6.36 -2.23
CA GLN A 21 7.37 5.15 -1.47
C GLN A 21 7.09 5.40 0.03
N ARG A 22 7.49 6.57 0.54
CA ARG A 22 7.18 7.06 1.90
C ARG A 22 5.95 7.96 1.94
N ASP A 23 5.44 8.40 0.80
CA ASP A 23 4.28 9.27 0.71
C ASP A 23 3.00 8.42 0.71
N PRO A 24 2.20 8.47 1.79
CA PRO A 24 1.03 7.61 1.93
C PRO A 24 -0.03 7.89 0.88
N VAL A 25 -0.15 9.13 0.37
CA VAL A 25 -1.14 9.48 -0.66
C VAL A 25 -0.76 8.85 -1.99
N LYS A 26 0.51 8.99 -2.39
CA LYS A 26 1.02 8.40 -3.63
C LYS A 26 0.93 6.87 -3.60
N VAL A 27 1.30 6.27 -2.46
CA VAL A 27 1.19 4.81 -2.26
C VAL A 27 -0.27 4.35 -2.32
N LEU A 28 -1.21 5.05 -1.68
CA LEU A 28 -2.64 4.74 -1.75
C LEU A 28 -3.17 4.78 -3.19
N ARG A 29 -2.77 5.77 -3.98
CA ARG A 29 -3.20 5.87 -5.39
C ARG A 29 -2.72 4.69 -6.22
N VAL A 30 -1.46 4.30 -6.05
CA VAL A 30 -0.90 3.12 -6.72
C VAL A 30 -1.64 1.84 -6.31
N LEU A 31 -1.93 1.67 -5.02
CA LEU A 31 -2.70 0.53 -4.52
C LEU A 31 -4.12 0.47 -5.08
N VAL A 32 -4.81 1.61 -5.20
CA VAL A 32 -6.16 1.69 -5.77
C VAL A 32 -6.15 1.43 -7.27
N ARG A 33 -5.16 1.97 -7.99
CA ARG A 33 -5.02 1.81 -9.44
C ARG A 33 -4.66 0.37 -9.83
N ASP A 34 -3.66 -0.20 -9.18
CA ASP A 34 -3.11 -1.50 -9.57
C ASP A 34 -3.86 -2.66 -8.89
N GLY A 35 -4.52 -2.39 -7.76
CA GLY A 35 -5.31 -3.35 -7.00
C GLY A 35 -4.50 -4.49 -6.39
N ARG A 36 -3.16 -4.44 -6.47
CA ARG A 36 -2.25 -5.52 -6.08
C ARG A 36 -0.97 -4.96 -5.46
N TYR A 37 -0.48 -5.67 -4.47
CA TYR A 37 0.79 -5.43 -3.80
C TYR A 37 1.37 -6.77 -3.35
N SER A 38 2.68 -6.92 -3.44
CA SER A 38 3.35 -8.16 -3.09
C SER A 38 4.04 -8.06 -1.73
N CYS A 39 3.96 -9.13 -0.95
CA CYS A 39 4.74 -9.24 0.29
C CYS A 39 6.25 -9.22 0.01
N PHE A 40 6.69 -9.63 -1.19
CA PHE A 40 8.09 -9.56 -1.60
C PHE A 40 8.58 -8.11 -1.76
N ASP A 41 7.72 -7.18 -2.17
CA ASP A 41 8.06 -5.75 -2.22
C ASP A 41 8.36 -5.23 -0.80
N ALA A 42 7.59 -5.67 0.20
CA ALA A 42 7.85 -5.36 1.61
C ALA A 42 9.17 -5.95 2.09
N SER A 43 9.44 -7.20 1.74
CA SER A 43 10.63 -7.91 2.17
C SER A 43 11.91 -7.32 1.57
N ALA A 44 11.84 -6.86 0.31
CA ALA A 44 12.96 -6.23 -0.38
C ALA A 44 13.19 -4.78 0.07
N ASN A 45 12.15 -4.08 0.53
CA ASN A 45 12.23 -2.66 0.85
C ASN A 45 11.52 -2.32 2.17
N LEU A 46 12.32 -2.10 3.21
CA LEU A 46 11.84 -1.78 4.55
C LEU A 46 11.01 -0.49 4.61
N THR A 47 11.23 0.45 3.70
CA THR A 47 10.41 1.67 3.62
C THR A 47 8.99 1.32 3.23
N ILE A 48 8.81 0.49 2.20
CA ILE A 48 7.50 0.02 1.76
C ILE A 48 6.82 -0.75 2.89
N ALA A 49 7.53 -1.69 3.54
CA ALA A 49 7.00 -2.44 4.66
C ALA A 49 6.51 -1.53 5.80
N ARG A 50 7.29 -0.51 6.17
CA ARG A 50 6.92 0.46 7.22
C ARG A 50 5.73 1.32 6.81
N THR A 51 5.70 1.79 5.56
CA THR A 51 4.58 2.59 5.04
C THR A 51 3.29 1.79 5.10
N ILE A 52 3.25 0.58 4.54
CA ILE A 52 2.07 -0.28 4.53
C ILE A 52 1.64 -0.67 5.96
N THR A 53 2.60 -1.03 6.82
CA THR A 53 2.31 -1.35 8.24
C THR A 53 1.66 -0.16 8.96
N ASN A 54 2.19 1.05 8.76
CA ASN A 54 1.62 2.24 9.37
C ASN A 54 0.20 2.52 8.87
N MET A 55 -0.05 2.31 7.57
CA MET A 55 -1.36 2.53 6.94
C MET A 55 -2.44 1.56 7.44
N HIS A 56 -2.06 0.33 7.81
CA HIS A 56 -2.95 -0.66 8.42
C HIS A 56 -3.19 -0.43 9.90
N HIS A 57 -2.13 -0.15 10.67
CA HIS A 57 -2.20 -0.26 12.12
C HIS A 57 -2.32 1.07 12.85
N LYS A 58 -1.81 2.17 12.28
CA LYS A 58 -1.71 3.46 12.95
C LYS A 58 -2.72 4.46 12.40
N ALA A 59 -3.04 5.46 13.22
CA ALA A 59 -3.74 6.64 12.73
C ALA A 59 -2.77 7.48 11.88
N LEU A 60 -3.11 7.69 10.61
CA LEU A 60 -2.35 8.54 9.71
C LEU A 60 -2.66 10.01 10.00
N ILE A 61 -1.61 10.83 10.07
CA ILE A 61 -1.67 12.29 10.06
C ILE A 61 -0.97 12.75 8.78
N TYR A 62 -1.67 13.52 7.96
CA TYR A 62 -1.15 14.03 6.69
C TYR A 62 -1.60 15.48 6.51
N GLY A 63 -0.68 16.38 6.15
CA GLY A 63 -0.98 17.81 6.03
C GLY A 63 -1.56 18.46 7.30
N GLY A 64 -1.20 17.97 8.49
CA GLY A 64 -1.73 18.46 9.78
C GLY A 64 -3.12 17.92 10.15
N LYS A 65 -3.77 17.13 9.29
CA LYS A 65 -5.09 16.53 9.54
C LYS A 65 -4.97 15.04 9.88
N LYS A 66 -5.80 14.57 10.82
CA LYS A 66 -5.85 13.15 11.23
C LYS A 66 -6.92 12.40 10.43
N TYR A 67 -6.52 11.30 9.80
CA TYR A 67 -7.39 10.44 8.97
C TYR A 67 -7.71 9.10 9.62
N GLY A 68 -7.01 8.71 10.68
CA GLY A 68 -7.19 7.38 11.28
C GLY A 68 -6.52 6.29 10.44
N ARG A 69 -6.99 5.05 10.54
CA ARG A 69 -6.48 3.96 9.69
C ARG A 69 -6.98 4.18 8.26
N VAL A 70 -6.11 3.91 7.29
CA VAL A 70 -6.42 4.16 5.87
C VAL A 70 -6.59 2.86 5.07
N LEU A 71 -6.04 1.75 5.58
CA LEU A 71 -6.24 0.41 5.03
C LEU A 71 -6.85 -0.50 6.10
N LYS A 72 -7.69 -1.45 5.67
CA LYS A 72 -8.21 -2.54 6.51
C LYS A 72 -8.13 -3.88 5.75
N LEU A 73 -7.93 -4.96 6.50
CA LEU A 73 -8.02 -6.30 5.95
C LEU A 73 -9.48 -6.68 5.72
N ASP A 74 -9.74 -7.29 4.58
CA ASP A 74 -10.99 -7.94 4.25
C ASP A 74 -10.72 -9.46 4.24
N ASN A 75 -11.29 -10.15 5.23
CA ASN A 75 -11.02 -11.57 5.47
C ASN A 75 -11.87 -12.50 4.58
N THR A 76 -12.44 -11.97 3.49
CA THR A 76 -13.23 -12.76 2.52
C THR A 76 -12.37 -13.59 1.57
N LEU A 77 -11.09 -13.26 1.40
CA LEU A 77 -10.14 -14.06 0.62
C LEU A 77 -9.35 -14.97 1.54
N GLU A 78 -9.16 -16.21 1.07
CA GLU A 78 -8.31 -17.21 1.71
C GLU A 78 -6.93 -17.29 1.06
N TYR A 79 -6.03 -17.99 1.74
CA TYR A 79 -4.65 -18.23 1.31
C TYR A 79 -4.54 -18.64 -0.17
N PRO A 80 -3.54 -18.14 -0.93
CA PRO A 80 -2.38 -17.36 -0.48
C PRO A 80 -2.60 -15.84 -0.46
N TRP A 81 -3.82 -15.36 -0.70
CA TRP A 81 -4.09 -13.93 -0.88
C TRP A 81 -4.80 -13.34 0.35
N SER A 82 -4.34 -12.18 0.79
CA SER A 82 -5.11 -11.34 1.72
C SER A 82 -5.72 -10.19 0.95
N LYS A 83 -7.02 -9.94 1.15
CA LYS A 83 -7.66 -8.76 0.57
C LYS A 83 -7.44 -7.57 1.48
N VAL A 84 -6.99 -6.47 0.89
CA VAL A 84 -6.91 -5.17 1.56
C VAL A 84 -7.87 -4.24 0.86
N VAL A 85 -8.64 -3.49 1.65
CA VAL A 85 -9.55 -2.47 1.14
C VAL A 85 -9.31 -1.14 1.85
N LEU A 86 -9.78 -0.06 1.23
CA LEU A 86 -9.77 1.25 1.86
C LEU A 86 -10.61 1.23 3.15
N ALA A 87 -10.07 1.85 4.18
CA ALA A 87 -10.86 2.29 5.32
C ALA A 87 -11.42 3.69 5.03
N GLU A 88 -12.40 4.14 5.83
CA GLU A 88 -13.00 5.48 5.72
C GLU A 88 -11.94 6.59 5.71
N GLY A 89 -10.86 6.43 6.50
CA GLY A 89 -9.74 7.36 6.52
C GLY A 89 -8.99 7.45 5.19
N GLY A 90 -8.88 6.34 4.46
CA GLY A 90 -8.23 6.27 3.16
C GLY A 90 -9.07 6.92 2.06
N GLU A 91 -10.38 6.68 2.07
CA GLU A 91 -11.33 7.34 1.15
C GLU A 91 -11.30 8.87 1.34
N ARG A 92 -11.39 9.33 2.59
CA ARG A 92 -11.28 10.75 2.93
C ARG A 92 -9.95 11.36 2.52
N LEU A 93 -8.84 10.65 2.75
CA LEU A 93 -7.51 11.14 2.37
C LEU A 93 -7.41 11.35 0.86
N LEU A 94 -7.94 10.42 0.06
CA LEU A 94 -7.93 10.56 -1.40
C LEU A 94 -8.89 11.66 -1.88
N ALA A 95 -10.04 11.84 -1.22
CA ALA A 95 -10.96 12.92 -1.53
C ALA A 95 -10.37 14.32 -1.24
N ASP A 96 -9.65 14.47 -0.13
CA ASP A 96 -8.99 15.74 0.26
C ASP A 96 -7.74 16.04 -0.60
N HIS A 97 -7.19 15.02 -1.28
CA HIS A 97 -6.00 15.13 -2.13
C HIS A 97 -6.28 14.52 -3.51
N PRO A 98 -7.05 15.19 -4.38
CA PRO A 98 -7.31 14.72 -5.74
C PRO A 98 -6.03 14.73 -6.60
N GLU A 99 -5.99 13.93 -7.66
CA GLU A 99 -4.87 13.95 -8.61
C GLU A 99 -4.80 15.32 -9.31
N GLY A 100 -3.62 15.98 -9.28
CA GLY A 100 -3.38 17.23 -10.03
C GLY A 100 -3.22 18.53 -9.21
N THR A 101 -2.94 18.45 -7.90
CA THR A 101 -2.45 19.60 -7.11
C THR A 101 -0.94 19.58 -6.93
#